data_AF-A0A9W8HN22-F1
#
_entry.id   AF-A0A9W8HN22-F1
#
_cell.length_a   1.000
_cell.length_b   1.000
_cell.length_c   1.000
_cell.angle_alpha   90.00
_cell.angle_beta   90.00
_cell.angle_gamma   90.00
#
_symmetry.space_group_name_H-M   'P 1'
#
loop_
_entity.id
_entity.type
_entity.pdbx_description
1 polymer ?
#
loop_
_entity_poly.entity_id
_entity_poly.type
_entity_poly.pdbx_seq_one_letter_code
_entity_poly.pdbx_strand_id
1 'polypeptide(L)'
;MDNVGSKTQLWRDIIERYLDEFKEAVGFGDPLLKNATNVANYEAKMIITAYTNNIVQHFGEHLNRAVNCILRKKQMEQQLCNIPPGPEHDEFRRRCREEVWIPAKQVKEAFVQRNYSDSSLCARAQYVLRLLAPVLNAYDADYEFAKNSRFLDVARNPKMHFRAFYELAKFFDAKKFKGFVCFPL
;
A
#
# COMPACT_ATOMS: atom_id res chain seq x y z
N MET A 1 -0.45 -14.29 37.09
CA MET A 1 -0.53 -14.31 35.61
C MET A 1 0.56 -15.24 35.13
N ASP A 2 0.18 -16.45 34.70
CA ASP A 2 1.12 -17.46 34.22
C ASP A 2 1.81 -16.98 32.94
N ASN A 3 3.13 -16.88 32.99
CA ASN A 3 3.97 -16.43 31.88
C ASN A 3 3.94 -17.49 30.76
N VAL A 4 3.18 -17.24 29.70
CA VAL A 4 3.05 -18.13 28.53
C VAL A 4 4.40 -18.47 27.91
N GLY A 5 5.38 -17.54 27.95
CA GLY A 5 6.73 -17.78 27.44
C GLY A 5 7.51 -18.86 28.20
N SER A 6 7.23 -19.03 29.50
CA SER A 6 7.87 -20.07 30.33
C SER A 6 7.36 -21.48 29.98
N LYS A 7 6.06 -21.62 29.68
CA LYS A 7 5.48 -22.92 29.30
C LYS A 7 5.95 -23.35 27.90
N THR A 8 6.03 -22.42 26.93
CA THR A 8 6.53 -22.72 25.58
C THR A 8 7.97 -23.21 25.59
N GLN A 9 8.83 -22.62 26.43
CA GLN A 9 10.22 -23.07 26.58
C GLN A 9 10.30 -24.48 27.16
N LEU A 10 9.53 -24.75 28.22
CA LEU A 10 9.46 -26.08 28.84
C LEU A 10 9.02 -27.17 27.86
N TRP A 11 8.01 -26.88 27.03
CA TRP A 11 7.55 -27.81 26.00
C TRP A 11 8.60 -28.05 24.91
N ARG A 12 9.35 -27.02 24.50
CA ARG A 12 10.46 -27.19 23.55
C ARG A 12 11.54 -28.09 24.12
N ASP A 13 11.94 -27.87 25.37
CA ASP A 13 12.98 -28.67 26.03
C ASP A 13 12.58 -30.15 26.16
N ILE A 14 11.30 -30.42 26.43
CA ILE A 14 10.76 -31.80 26.46
C ILE A 14 10.77 -32.41 25.06
N ILE A 15 10.29 -31.67 24.05
CA ILE A 15 10.25 -32.16 22.67
C ILE A 15 11.66 -32.45 22.16
N GLU A 16 12.61 -31.54 22.35
CA GLU A 16 13.99 -31.72 21.90
C GLU A 16 14.66 -32.93 22.57
N ARG A 17 14.37 -33.19 23.86
CA ARG A 17 14.91 -34.35 24.57
C ARG A 17 14.48 -35.70 23.98
N TYR A 18 13.25 -35.80 23.49
CA TYR A 18 12.68 -37.06 22.98
C TYR A 18 12.57 -37.11 21.45
N LEU A 19 13.00 -36.05 20.76
CA LEU A 19 12.82 -35.92 19.31
C LEU A 19 13.52 -37.04 18.55
N ASP A 20 14.76 -37.38 18.92
CA ASP A 20 15.56 -38.38 18.22
C ASP A 20 15.02 -39.81 18.45
N GLU A 21 14.67 -40.15 19.70
CA GLU A 21 14.03 -41.43 20.03
C GLU A 21 12.69 -41.60 19.30
N PHE A 22 11.90 -40.53 19.22
CA PHE A 22 10.65 -40.53 18.47
C PHE A 22 10.90 -40.74 16.97
N LYS A 23 11.84 -40.00 16.37
CA LYS A 23 12.21 -40.15 14.96
C LYS A 23 12.65 -41.58 14.64
N GLU A 24 13.44 -42.18 15.52
CA GLU A 24 13.89 -43.57 15.38
C GLU A 24 12.73 -44.56 15.49
N ALA A 25 11.85 -44.40 16.49
CA ALA A 25 10.69 -45.28 16.73
C ALA A 25 9.68 -45.27 15.57
N VAL A 26 9.51 -44.13 14.89
CA VAL A 26 8.60 -44.02 13.73
C VAL A 26 9.28 -44.29 12.39
N GLY A 27 10.57 -44.64 12.38
CA GLY A 27 11.35 -44.84 11.15
C GLY A 27 11.47 -43.57 10.29
N PHE A 28 11.37 -42.39 10.92
CA PHE A 28 11.47 -41.11 10.24
C PHE A 28 12.95 -40.74 10.06
N GLY A 29 13.51 -41.11 8.91
CA GLY A 29 14.78 -40.54 8.45
C GLY A 29 14.56 -39.10 7.99
N ASP A 30 15.42 -38.17 8.41
CA ASP A 30 15.34 -36.79 7.92
C ASP A 30 15.39 -36.82 6.38
N PRO A 31 14.32 -36.36 5.69
CA PRO A 31 14.33 -36.36 4.24
C PRO A 31 15.50 -35.49 3.79
N LEU A 32 16.38 -36.08 3.00
CA LEU A 32 17.56 -35.39 2.49
C LEU A 32 17.09 -34.42 1.42
N LEU A 33 16.62 -33.25 1.85
CA LEU A 33 16.12 -32.18 0.99
C LEU A 33 17.33 -31.48 0.34
N LYS A 34 17.96 -32.19 -0.60
CA LYS A 34 19.09 -31.68 -1.37
C LYS A 34 18.68 -30.36 -2.02
N ASN A 35 19.41 -29.28 -1.72
CA ASN A 35 19.16 -27.92 -2.18
C ASN A 35 17.88 -27.23 -1.64
N ALA A 36 17.17 -27.74 -0.63
CA ALA A 36 15.96 -27.06 -0.10
C ALA A 36 16.21 -25.59 0.27
N THR A 37 17.33 -25.28 0.92
CA THR A 37 17.70 -23.91 1.26
C THR A 37 17.87 -23.03 0.01
N ASN A 38 18.45 -23.59 -1.07
CA ASN A 38 18.63 -22.87 -2.33
C ASN A 38 17.30 -22.61 -3.03
N VAL A 39 16.40 -23.59 -3.05
CA VAL A 39 15.04 -23.45 -3.60
C VAL A 39 14.26 -22.39 -2.81
N ALA A 40 14.26 -22.48 -1.48
CA ALA A 40 13.59 -21.49 -0.63
C ALA A 40 14.11 -20.07 -0.85
N ASN A 41 15.45 -19.91 -0.95
CA ASN A 41 16.06 -18.61 -1.22
C ASN A 41 15.73 -18.07 -2.62
N TYR A 42 15.63 -18.95 -3.62
CA TYR A 42 15.26 -18.58 -4.97
C TYR A 42 13.81 -18.08 -5.03
N GLU A 43 12.88 -18.84 -4.45
CA GLU A 43 11.46 -18.47 -4.36
C GLU A 43 11.28 -17.15 -3.59
N ALA A 44 11.97 -16.99 -2.46
CA ALA A 44 11.93 -15.75 -1.68
C ALA A 44 12.41 -14.55 -2.50
N LYS A 45 13.51 -14.70 -3.25
CA LYS A 45 14.03 -13.64 -4.14
C LYS A 45 13.04 -13.32 -5.26
N MET A 46 12.42 -14.33 -5.86
CA MET A 46 11.39 -14.14 -6.89
C MET A 46 10.22 -13.30 -6.35
N ILE A 47 9.66 -13.69 -5.21
CA ILE A 47 8.53 -12.99 -4.58
C ILE A 47 8.90 -11.55 -4.25
N ILE A 48 10.04 -11.33 -3.60
CA ILE A 48 10.51 -9.98 -3.25
C ILE A 48 10.68 -9.12 -4.50
N THR A 49 11.30 -9.68 -5.55
CA THR A 49 11.55 -8.96 -6.80
C THR A 49 10.24 -8.57 -7.49
N ALA A 50 9.30 -9.51 -7.60
CA ALA A 50 7.99 -9.26 -8.18
C ALA A 50 7.23 -8.15 -7.42
N TYR A 51 7.28 -8.19 -6.09
CA TYR A 51 6.61 -7.20 -5.25
C TYR A 51 7.27 -5.81 -5.35
N THR A 52 8.61 -5.74 -5.35
CA THR A 52 9.31 -4.47 -5.57
C THR A 52 9.02 -3.89 -6.96
N ASN A 53 8.97 -4.72 -8.00
CA ASN A 53 8.64 -4.28 -9.35
C ASN A 53 7.22 -3.73 -9.44
N ASN A 54 6.26 -4.42 -8.84
CA ASN A 54 4.87 -3.95 -8.78
C ASN A 54 4.79 -2.56 -8.12
N ILE A 55 5.48 -2.36 -7.00
CA ILE A 55 5.53 -1.06 -6.32
C ILE A 55 6.15 0.02 -7.19
N VAL A 56 7.32 -0.23 -7.79
CA VAL A 56 7.97 0.73 -8.70
C VAL A 56 7.05 1.14 -9.84
N GLN A 57 6.31 0.19 -10.42
CA GLN A 57 5.46 0.42 -11.57
C GLN A 57 4.14 1.10 -11.22
N HIS A 58 3.51 0.72 -10.10
CA HIS A 58 2.09 1.02 -9.87
C HIS A 58 1.80 1.87 -8.65
N PHE A 59 2.76 2.09 -7.73
CA PHE A 59 2.49 2.87 -6.50
C PHE A 59 1.89 4.25 -6.81
N GLY A 60 2.53 5.01 -7.70
CA GLY A 60 2.07 6.35 -8.04
C GLY A 60 0.73 6.36 -8.77
N GLU A 61 0.51 5.39 -9.66
CA GLU A 61 -0.77 5.25 -10.36
C GLU A 61 -1.91 4.93 -9.39
N HIS A 62 -1.70 3.97 -8.49
CA HIS A 62 -2.71 3.57 -7.51
C HIS A 62 -3.00 4.70 -6.52
N LEU A 63 -1.99 5.45 -6.09
CA LEU A 63 -2.20 6.62 -5.23
C LEU A 63 -3.07 7.68 -5.94
N ASN A 64 -2.77 7.99 -7.20
CA ASN A 64 -3.59 8.90 -8.01
C ASN A 64 -5.00 8.35 -8.24
N ARG A 65 -5.14 7.05 -8.46
CA ARG A 65 -6.45 6.39 -8.60
C ARG A 65 -7.27 6.53 -7.33
N ALA A 66 -6.67 6.37 -6.14
CA ALA A 66 -7.36 6.56 -4.87
C ALA A 66 -7.89 8.00 -4.73
N VAL A 67 -7.08 9.01 -5.05
CA VAL A 67 -7.50 10.42 -5.08
C VAL A 67 -8.68 10.63 -6.03
N ASN A 68 -8.59 10.12 -7.27
CA ASN A 68 -9.65 10.25 -8.27
C ASN A 68 -10.95 9.57 -7.83
N CYS A 69 -10.87 8.42 -7.15
CA CYS A 69 -12.02 7.72 -6.62
C CYS A 69 -12.67 8.48 -5.46
N ILE A 70 -11.90 9.06 -4.53
CA ILE A 70 -12.43 9.90 -3.45
C ILE A 70 -13.16 11.12 -4.01
N LEU A 71 -12.56 11.77 -5.01
CA LEU A 71 -13.12 12.95 -5.66
C LEU A 71 -14.22 12.63 -6.68
N ARG A 72 -14.52 11.34 -6.91
CA ARG A 72 -15.52 10.87 -7.88
C ARG A 72 -15.31 11.46 -9.28
N LYS A 73 -14.05 11.67 -9.66
CA LYS A 73 -13.67 12.39 -10.89
C LYS A 73 -14.36 11.81 -12.13
N LYS A 74 -14.34 10.49 -12.28
CA LYS A 74 -14.98 9.79 -13.40
C LYS A 74 -16.49 10.02 -13.48
N GLN A 75 -17.17 10.04 -12.33
CA GLN A 75 -18.62 10.30 -12.28
C GLN A 75 -18.92 11.73 -12.74
N MET A 76 -18.13 12.70 -12.27
CA MET A 76 -18.30 14.11 -12.64
C MET A 76 -17.99 14.36 -14.12
N GLU A 77 -16.97 13.71 -14.67
CA GLU A 77 -16.64 13.77 -16.10
C GLU A 77 -17.78 13.20 -16.96
N GLN A 78 -18.34 12.04 -16.57
CA GLN A 78 -19.48 11.44 -17.27
C GLN A 78 -20.73 12.33 -17.23
N GLN A 79 -21.02 12.95 -16.08
CA GLN A 79 -22.14 13.87 -15.96
C GLN A 79 -21.95 15.11 -16.84
N LEU A 80 -20.74 15.69 -16.86
CA LEU A 80 -20.44 16.84 -17.72
C LEU A 80 -20.66 16.50 -19.21
N CYS A 81 -20.26 15.31 -19.67
CA CYS A 81 -20.48 14.87 -21.06
C CYS A 81 -21.96 14.71 -21.44
N ASN A 82 -22.84 14.50 -20.46
CA ASN A 82 -24.28 14.33 -20.70
C ASN A 82 -25.04 15.66 -20.74
N ILE A 83 -24.42 16.77 -20.31
CA ILE A 83 -25.04 18.09 -20.31
C ILE A 83 -24.69 18.79 -21.64
N PRO A 84 -25.68 19.23 -22.43
CA PRO A 84 -25.41 19.95 -23.67
C PRO A 84 -24.76 21.32 -23.39
N PRO A 85 -23.92 21.85 -24.32
CA PRO A 85 -23.30 23.17 -24.14
C PRO A 85 -24.34 24.28 -23.91
N GLY A 86 -24.11 25.10 -22.89
CA GLY A 86 -25.01 26.17 -22.47
C GLY A 86 -24.72 26.65 -21.04
N PRO A 87 -25.54 27.56 -20.49
CA PRO A 87 -25.33 28.12 -19.15
C PRO A 87 -25.22 27.04 -18.04
N GLU A 88 -26.05 26.00 -18.11
CA GLU A 88 -26.03 24.87 -17.17
C GLU A 88 -24.72 24.08 -17.25
N HIS A 89 -24.21 23.85 -18.47
CA HIS A 89 -22.93 23.18 -18.68
C HIS A 89 -21.77 23.98 -18.06
N ASP A 90 -21.76 25.30 -18.23
CA ASP A 90 -20.70 26.15 -17.67
C ASP A 90 -20.77 26.23 -16.14
N GLU A 91 -21.98 26.29 -15.57
CA GLU A 91 -22.16 26.22 -14.12
C GLU A 91 -21.68 24.87 -13.56
N PHE A 92 -22.08 23.76 -14.19
CA PHE A 92 -21.63 22.43 -13.78
C PHE A 92 -20.11 22.28 -13.92
N ARG A 93 -19.52 22.80 -15.00
CA ARG A 93 -18.07 22.82 -15.21
C ARG A 93 -17.35 23.61 -14.14
N ARG A 94 -17.89 24.77 -13.71
CA ARG A 94 -17.35 25.56 -12.60
C ARG A 94 -17.37 24.74 -11.31
N ARG A 95 -18.48 24.05 -11.01
CA ARG A 95 -18.57 23.16 -9.85
C ARG A 95 -17.54 22.01 -9.91
N CYS A 96 -17.37 21.36 -11.06
CA CYS A 96 -16.33 20.34 -11.25
C CYS A 96 -14.93 20.89 -10.97
N ARG A 97 -14.65 22.13 -11.39
CA ARG A 97 -13.38 22.78 -11.13
C ARG A 97 -13.12 22.94 -9.63
N GLU A 98 -14.11 23.42 -8.89
CA GLU A 98 -14.03 23.68 -7.45
C GLU A 98 -14.01 22.39 -6.62
N GLU A 99 -14.80 21.38 -6.98
CA GLU A 99 -14.96 20.16 -6.18
C GLU A 99 -14.02 19.02 -6.53
N VAL A 100 -13.47 19.00 -7.76
CA VAL A 100 -12.67 17.89 -8.27
C VAL A 100 -11.29 18.34 -8.70
N TRP A 101 -11.19 19.28 -9.65
CA TRP A 101 -9.91 19.57 -10.30
C TRP A 101 -8.96 20.38 -9.42
N ILE A 102 -9.43 21.43 -8.75
CA ILE A 102 -8.63 22.20 -7.80
C ILE A 102 -8.16 21.29 -6.65
N PRO A 103 -9.05 20.52 -5.97
CA PRO A 103 -8.62 19.61 -4.91
C PRO A 103 -7.64 18.54 -5.39
N ALA A 104 -7.86 17.94 -6.57
CA ALA A 104 -6.94 16.93 -7.12
C ALA A 104 -5.54 17.50 -7.37
N LYS A 105 -5.46 18.72 -7.93
CA LYS A 105 -4.20 19.42 -8.16
C LYS A 105 -3.48 19.69 -6.85
N GLN A 106 -4.18 20.27 -5.87
CA GLN A 106 -3.66 20.56 -4.55
C GLN A 106 -3.14 19.32 -3.81
N VAL A 107 -3.88 18.21 -3.86
CA VAL A 107 -3.44 16.94 -3.26
C VAL A 107 -2.17 16.41 -3.94
N LYS A 108 -2.09 16.50 -5.27
CA LYS A 108 -0.90 16.08 -6.02
C LYS A 108 0.32 16.94 -5.66
N GLU A 109 0.13 18.25 -5.54
CA GLU A 109 1.18 19.18 -5.10
C GLU A 109 1.63 18.88 -3.66
N ALA A 110 0.68 18.62 -2.75
CA ALA A 110 0.98 18.22 -1.38
C ALA A 110 1.78 16.90 -1.32
N PHE A 111 1.51 15.93 -2.20
CA PHE A 111 2.32 14.70 -2.31
C PHE A 111 3.77 14.97 -2.74
N VAL A 112 3.97 15.89 -3.69
CA VAL A 112 5.30 16.26 -4.18
C VAL A 112 6.08 17.04 -3.12
N GLN A 113 5.43 17.99 -2.46
CA GLN A 113 6.05 18.86 -1.46
C GLN A 113 6.13 18.23 -0.06
N ARG A 114 5.43 17.10 0.15
CA ARG A 114 5.24 16.45 1.46
C ARG A 114 4.65 17.36 2.54
N ASN A 115 3.91 18.39 2.13
CA ASN A 115 3.22 19.30 3.04
C ASN A 115 1.72 18.97 3.10
N TYR A 116 1.35 18.03 3.97
CA TYR A 116 -0.03 17.55 4.10
C TYR A 116 -0.90 18.41 5.04
N SER A 117 -0.27 19.32 5.78
CA SER A 117 -0.91 20.17 6.79
C SER A 117 -1.01 21.63 6.35
N ASP A 118 -0.79 21.91 5.06
CA ASP A 118 -0.85 23.26 4.53
C ASP A 118 -2.26 23.85 4.69
N SER A 119 -2.35 24.94 5.44
CA SER A 119 -3.60 25.66 5.70
C SER A 119 -4.21 26.31 4.45
N SER A 120 -3.42 26.48 3.38
CA SER A 120 -3.90 27.01 2.10
C SER A 120 -4.70 25.98 1.26
N LEU A 121 -4.66 24.71 1.65
CA LEU A 121 -5.43 23.65 0.99
C LEU A 121 -6.93 23.86 1.20
N CYS A 122 -7.72 23.67 0.15
CA CYS A 122 -9.17 23.73 0.28
C CYS A 122 -9.68 22.55 1.15
N ALA A 123 -10.87 22.73 1.75
CA ALA A 123 -11.47 21.72 2.62
C ALA A 123 -11.59 20.33 1.96
N ARG A 124 -11.83 20.29 0.64
CA ARG A 124 -11.93 19.04 -0.11
C ARG A 124 -10.57 18.35 -0.27
N ALA A 125 -9.50 19.08 -0.49
CA ALA A 125 -8.14 18.54 -0.53
C ALA A 125 -7.73 17.99 0.84
N GLN A 126 -7.98 18.75 1.92
CA GLN A 126 -7.72 18.29 3.29
C GLN A 126 -8.49 17.00 3.63
N TYR A 127 -9.75 16.89 3.19
CA TYR A 127 -10.55 15.68 3.36
C TYR A 127 -9.91 14.47 2.66
N VAL A 128 -9.45 14.63 1.42
CA VAL A 128 -8.73 13.57 0.69
C VAL A 128 -7.47 13.13 1.43
N LEU A 129 -6.65 14.09 1.88
CA LEU A 129 -5.41 13.80 2.62
C LEU A 129 -5.69 13.08 3.94
N ARG A 130 -6.75 13.45 4.65
CA ARG A 130 -7.16 12.77 5.89
C ARG A 130 -7.56 11.31 5.65
N LEU A 131 -8.29 11.04 4.56
CA LEU A 131 -8.63 9.66 4.19
C LEU A 131 -7.41 8.83 3.80
N LEU A 132 -6.39 9.46 3.21
CA LEU A 132 -5.15 8.81 2.80
C LEU A 132 -4.08 8.83 3.90
N ALA A 133 -4.35 9.39 5.08
CA ALA A 133 -3.39 9.48 6.17
C ALA A 133 -2.71 8.14 6.54
N PRO A 134 -3.41 6.97 6.54
CA PRO A 134 -2.74 5.68 6.77
C PRO A 134 -1.64 5.37 5.75
N VAL A 135 -1.86 5.70 4.47
CA VAL A 135 -0.88 5.55 3.38
C VAL A 135 0.23 6.60 3.50
N LEU A 136 -0.11 7.81 3.92
CA LEU A 136 0.85 8.91 4.04
C LEU A 136 1.82 8.71 5.21
N ASN A 137 1.33 8.16 6.31
CA ASN A 137 2.04 7.96 7.58
C ASN A 137 2.53 6.51 7.76
N ALA A 138 2.60 5.73 6.68
CA ALA A 138 3.08 4.35 6.69
C ALA A 138 4.61 4.21 6.79
N TYR A 139 5.32 5.30 7.02
CA TYR A 139 6.78 5.38 7.07
C TYR A 139 7.21 5.73 8.49
N ASP A 140 8.44 5.36 8.83
CA ASP A 140 9.03 5.73 10.11
C ASP A 140 9.22 7.26 10.18
N ALA A 141 9.20 7.80 11.40
CA ALA A 141 9.18 9.24 11.61
C ALA A 141 10.46 9.94 11.11
N ASP A 142 11.58 9.23 11.13
CA ASP A 142 12.91 9.64 10.67
C ASP A 142 13.21 9.22 9.23
N TYR A 143 12.24 8.65 8.50
CA TYR A 143 12.47 8.21 7.13
C TYR A 143 12.67 9.40 6.16
N GLU A 144 13.84 9.44 5.55
CA GLU A 144 14.21 10.44 4.54
C GLU A 144 13.93 9.94 3.13
N PHE A 145 13.01 10.61 2.44
CA PHE A 145 12.69 10.29 1.05
C PHE A 145 13.74 10.87 0.10
N ALA A 146 14.13 10.10 -0.91
CA ALA A 146 15.02 10.60 -1.95
C ALA A 146 14.45 11.86 -2.62
N LYS A 147 15.24 12.95 -2.61
CA LYS A 147 14.86 14.28 -3.12
C LYS A 147 13.57 14.82 -2.51
N ASN A 148 13.24 14.44 -1.28
CA ASN A 148 11.98 14.78 -0.60
C ASN A 148 10.71 14.40 -1.39
N SER A 149 10.80 13.46 -2.35
CA SER A 149 9.69 13.09 -3.22
C SER A 149 9.37 11.62 -3.10
N ARG A 150 8.14 11.31 -2.69
CA ARG A 150 7.66 9.92 -2.61
C ARG A 150 7.77 9.23 -3.96
N PHE A 151 7.41 9.91 -5.05
CA PHE A 151 7.41 9.34 -6.40
C PHE A 151 8.82 8.99 -6.89
N LEU A 152 9.82 9.82 -6.57
CA LEU A 152 11.20 9.53 -6.93
C LEU A 152 11.82 8.48 -6.02
N ASP A 153 11.38 8.42 -4.76
CA ASP A 153 11.86 7.46 -3.78
C ASP A 153 11.39 6.03 -4.07
N VAL A 154 10.19 5.82 -4.66
CA VAL A 154 9.71 4.48 -5.02
C VAL A 154 10.71 3.73 -5.88
N ALA A 155 11.33 4.39 -6.87
CA ALA A 155 12.30 3.76 -7.77
C ALA A 155 13.65 3.44 -7.08
N ARG A 156 14.01 4.18 -6.03
CA ARG A 156 15.30 4.04 -5.33
C ARG A 156 15.21 3.08 -4.16
N ASN A 157 14.12 3.15 -3.40
CA ASN A 157 13.91 2.45 -2.14
C ASN A 157 12.56 1.73 -2.10
N PRO A 158 12.20 0.89 -3.10
CA PRO A 158 10.84 0.33 -3.21
C PRO A 158 10.39 -0.47 -1.99
N LYS A 159 11.34 -1.10 -1.28
CA LYS A 159 11.08 -1.86 -0.04
C LYS A 159 10.49 -0.99 1.07
N MET A 160 10.86 0.30 1.12
CA MET A 160 10.36 1.24 2.12
C MET A 160 8.90 1.63 1.87
N HIS A 161 8.35 1.32 0.69
CA HIS A 161 6.96 1.61 0.32
C HIS A 161 6.03 0.42 0.54
N PHE A 162 6.51 -0.72 1.03
CA PHE A 162 5.71 -1.94 1.22
C PHE A 162 4.47 -1.68 2.09
N ARG A 163 4.67 -1.06 3.26
CA ARG A 163 3.58 -0.74 4.19
C ARG A 163 2.61 0.26 3.57
N ALA A 164 3.11 1.30 2.91
CA ALA A 164 2.26 2.30 2.25
C ALA A 164 1.42 1.68 1.13
N PHE A 165 2.00 0.79 0.33
CA PHE A 165 1.30 0.10 -0.74
C PHE A 165 0.25 -0.88 -0.21
N TYR A 166 0.53 -1.55 0.90
CA TYR A 166 -0.43 -2.39 1.60
C TYR A 166 -1.60 -1.60 2.20
N GLU A 167 -1.34 -0.44 2.82
CA GLU A 167 -2.42 0.44 3.30
C GLU A 167 -3.28 0.98 2.15
N LEU A 168 -2.67 1.19 0.98
CA LEU A 168 -3.40 1.58 -0.21
C LEU A 168 -4.31 0.43 -0.69
N ALA A 169 -3.85 -0.83 -0.61
CA ALA A 169 -4.65 -2.02 -0.87
C ALA A 169 -5.91 -2.06 -0.01
N LYS A 170 -5.72 -1.95 1.31
CA LYS A 170 -6.82 -1.91 2.28
C LYS A 170 -7.79 -0.79 1.98
N PHE A 171 -7.30 0.38 1.57
CA PHE A 171 -8.15 1.49 1.19
C PHE A 171 -9.07 1.13 0.01
N PHE A 172 -8.52 0.52 -1.05
CA PHE A 172 -9.30 0.08 -2.21
C PHE A 172 -10.35 -0.97 -1.82
N ASP A 173 -9.96 -1.96 -1.00
CA ASP A 173 -10.86 -3.02 -0.53
C ASP A 173 -12.00 -2.46 0.34
N ALA A 174 -11.67 -1.60 1.32
CA ALA A 174 -12.65 -0.97 2.20
C ALA A 174 -13.67 -0.11 1.43
N LYS A 175 -13.24 0.50 0.32
CA LYS A 175 -14.10 1.29 -0.56
C LYS A 175 -14.78 0.46 -1.66
N LYS A 176 -14.51 -0.85 -1.74
CA LYS A 176 -15.00 -1.77 -2.78
C LYS A 176 -14.69 -1.27 -4.20
N PHE A 177 -13.56 -0.60 -4.35
CA PHE A 177 -13.09 -0.12 -5.65
C PHE A 177 -12.43 -1.30 -6.40
N LYS A 178 -12.87 -1.58 -7.63
CA LYS A 178 -12.35 -2.69 -8.43
C LYS A 178 -10.86 -2.52 -8.75
N GLY A 179 -10.11 -3.62 -8.72
CA GLY A 179 -8.84 -3.75 -9.46
C GLY A 179 -7.58 -3.29 -8.74
N PHE A 180 -7.47 -3.50 -7.43
CA PHE A 180 -6.19 -3.45 -6.74
C PHE A 180 -5.81 -4.87 -6.30
N VAL A 181 -4.73 -5.41 -6.86
CA VAL A 181 -4.15 -6.66 -6.37
C VAL A 181 -2.75 -6.31 -5.85
N CYS A 182 -2.59 -6.36 -4.53
CA CYS A 182 -1.30 -6.07 -3.90
C CYS A 182 -0.23 -7.12 -4.28
N PHE A 183 -0.69 -8.32 -4.63
CA PHE A 183 0.15 -9.46 -4.97
C PHE A 183 0.04 -9.75 -6.47
N PRO A 184 1.16 -9.89 -7.19
CA PRO A 184 1.14 -10.71 -8.39
C PRO A 184 0.96 -12.16 -7.92
N LEU A 185 -0.28 -12.64 -7.93
CA LEU A 185 -0.56 -14.08 -7.92
C LEU A 185 -0.66 -14.55 -9.37
#